data_AF-A0A7J5AED2-F1
#
_entry.id   AF-A0A7J5AED2-F1
#
_cell.length_a   1.000
_cell.length_b   1.000
_cell.length_c   1.000
_cell.angle_alpha   90.00
_cell.angle_beta   90.00
_cell.angle_gamma   90.00
#
_symmetry.space_group_name_H-M   'P 1'
#
loop_
_entity.id
_entity.type
_entity.pdbx_description
1 polymer ?
#
loop_
_entity_poly.entity_id
_entity_poly.type
_entity_poly.pdbx_seq_one_letter_code
_entity_poly.pdbx_strand_id
1 'polypeptide(L)'
;MTNKLIKEILEEKIECSLDDFKEIENPFFLFNELLNHLNNFDFDKFKKDLKAEFINGLELSLERYKNNEQPKINGYLIEHNNHFTSGSLANTYGVTLKEEDGDLSTEYTNVFHETIGPMSLTLSFLDQLEKLSDYETKYSNLFNTEVFCNEIDGYDDFISIYFTRGYLAIHEVLTELYNDKFFEKINFEDKFVFLIGQHDMNNEEIIFSNQ
;
A
#
# COMPACT_ATOMS: atom_id res chain seq x y z
N MET A 1 -4.27 16.59 -4.90
CA MET A 1 -3.43 16.54 -3.69
C MET A 1 -1.99 16.47 -4.16
N THR A 2 -1.05 17.26 -3.63
CA THR A 2 0.34 17.24 -4.11
C THR A 2 1.14 16.12 -3.46
N ASN A 3 2.22 15.64 -4.09
CA ASN A 3 3.09 14.63 -3.49
C ASN A 3 3.69 15.07 -2.15
N LYS A 4 3.96 16.37 -1.98
CA LYS A 4 4.41 16.93 -0.71
C LYS A 4 3.35 16.76 0.39
N LEU A 5 2.09 17.08 0.09
CA LEU A 5 1.00 16.94 1.06
C LEU A 5 0.72 15.47 1.38
N ILE A 6 0.79 14.57 0.39
CA ILE A 6 0.67 13.12 0.61
C ILE A 6 1.73 12.64 1.60
N LYS A 7 3.00 13.03 1.40
CA LYS A 7 4.08 12.71 2.32
C LYS A 7 3.81 13.21 3.74
N GLU A 8 3.43 14.48 3.89
CA GLU A 8 3.12 15.09 5.18
C GLU A 8 1.99 14.33 5.91
N ILE A 9 0.93 13.93 5.20
CA ILE A 9 -0.19 13.14 5.76
C ILE A 9 0.28 11.76 6.22
N LEU A 10 1.10 11.07 5.43
CA LEU A 10 1.62 9.75 5.80
C LEU A 10 2.54 9.83 7.03
N GLU A 11 3.40 10.85 7.09
CA GLU A 11 4.28 11.10 8.24
C GLU A 11 3.47 11.42 9.50
N GLU A 12 2.48 12.31 9.41
CA GLU A 12 1.57 12.66 10.52
C GLU A 12 0.80 11.43 11.03
N LYS A 13 0.26 10.61 10.13
CA LYS A 13 -0.46 9.38 10.50
C LYS A 13 0.43 8.39 11.25
N ILE A 14 1.71 8.26 10.86
CA ILE A 14 2.69 7.44 11.59
C ILE A 14 2.93 8.01 12.98
N GLU A 15 3.14 9.32 13.10
CA GLU A 15 3.41 9.99 14.38
C GLU A 15 2.23 9.85 15.36
N CYS A 16 1.00 10.17 14.92
CA CYS A 16 -0.20 10.04 15.74
C CYS A 16 -0.40 8.59 16.22
N SER A 17 -0.37 7.62 15.29
CA SER A 17 -0.56 6.20 15.64
C SER A 17 0.56 5.71 16.59
N LEU A 18 1.79 6.20 16.44
CA LEU A 18 2.89 5.87 17.36
C LEU A 18 2.68 6.43 18.75
N ASP A 19 2.12 7.63 18.87
CA ASP A 19 1.86 8.25 20.16
C ASP A 19 0.71 7.54 20.88
N ASP A 20 -0.40 7.28 20.17
CA ASP A 20 -1.52 6.49 20.69
C ASP A 20 -1.08 5.10 21.15
N PHE A 21 -0.26 4.39 20.34
CA PHE A 21 0.26 3.07 20.69
C PHE A 21 1.14 3.07 21.96
N LYS A 22 1.86 4.17 22.24
CA LYS A 22 2.72 4.28 23.44
C LYS A 22 1.93 4.55 24.73
N GLU A 23 0.71 5.06 24.63
CA GLU A 23 -0.15 5.32 25.78
C GLU A 23 -0.76 4.05 26.37
N ILE A 24 -0.67 2.93 25.64
CA ILE A 24 -1.18 1.63 26.06
C ILE A 24 -0.35 1.10 27.23
N GLU A 25 -1.02 0.79 28.35
CA GLU A 25 -0.35 0.40 29.60
C GLU A 25 0.34 -0.97 29.50
N ASN A 26 -0.18 -1.88 28.65
CA ASN A 26 0.36 -3.23 28.44
C ASN A 26 0.14 -3.72 27.00
N PRO A 27 0.81 -3.13 25.99
CA PRO A 27 0.66 -3.55 24.60
C PRO A 27 1.04 -5.01 24.43
N PHE A 28 0.28 -5.73 23.61
CA PHE A 28 0.55 -7.13 23.33
C PHE A 28 1.98 -7.32 22.84
N PHE A 29 2.73 -8.22 23.50
CA PHE A 29 4.19 -8.31 23.31
C PHE A 29 4.60 -8.52 21.84
N LEU A 30 3.75 -9.21 21.06
CA LEU A 30 4.01 -9.47 19.65
C LEU A 30 3.94 -8.19 18.80
N PHE A 31 3.07 -7.23 19.14
CA PHE A 31 3.04 -5.92 18.46
C PHE A 31 4.35 -5.17 18.67
N ASN A 32 4.92 -5.19 19.88
CA ASN A 32 6.23 -4.61 20.15
C ASN A 32 7.35 -5.33 19.39
N GLU A 33 7.32 -6.65 19.33
CA GLU A 33 8.29 -7.44 18.57
C GLU A 33 8.25 -7.07 17.08
N LEU A 34 7.05 -7.03 16.50
CA LEU A 34 6.81 -6.68 15.09
C LEU A 34 7.18 -5.22 14.79
N LEU A 35 6.87 -4.29 15.69
CA LEU A 35 7.25 -2.89 15.55
C LEU A 35 8.78 -2.72 15.62
N ASN A 36 9.46 -3.46 16.49
CA ASN A 36 10.92 -3.50 16.51
C ASN A 36 11.49 -4.09 15.22
N HIS A 37 10.88 -5.13 14.65
CA HIS A 37 11.29 -5.64 13.33
C HIS A 37 11.11 -4.57 12.24
N LEU A 38 9.96 -3.88 12.22
CA LEU A 38 9.69 -2.80 11.28
C LEU A 38 10.69 -1.64 11.42
N ASN A 39 11.06 -1.26 12.65
CA ASN A 39 12.08 -0.24 12.92
C ASN A 39 13.47 -0.62 12.40
N ASN A 40 13.77 -1.91 12.32
CA ASN A 40 15.04 -2.43 11.82
C ASN A 40 14.96 -2.93 10.37
N PHE A 41 13.82 -2.77 9.71
CA PHE A 41 13.64 -3.19 8.33
C PHE A 41 14.46 -2.28 7.39
N ASP A 42 15.16 -2.89 6.43
CA ASP A 42 15.99 -2.17 5.47
C ASP A 42 15.13 -1.55 4.37
N PHE A 43 14.50 -0.42 4.70
CA PHE A 43 13.66 0.33 3.77
C PHE A 43 14.42 0.86 2.56
N ASP A 44 15.73 1.12 2.67
CA ASP A 44 16.52 1.58 1.54
C ASP A 44 16.71 0.48 0.50
N LYS A 45 17.03 -0.74 0.95
CA LYS A 45 17.03 -1.91 0.07
C LYS A 45 15.65 -2.17 -0.52
N PHE A 46 14.60 -2.15 0.30
CA PHE A 46 13.23 -2.33 -0.16
C PHE A 46 12.86 -1.33 -1.26
N LYS A 47 13.12 -0.03 -1.06
CA LYS A 47 12.85 1.01 -2.07
C LYS A 47 13.60 0.75 -3.37
N LYS A 48 14.86 0.33 -3.29
CA LYS A 48 15.67 -0.03 -4.47
C LYS A 48 15.09 -1.21 -5.23
N ASP A 49 14.72 -2.27 -4.52
CA ASP A 49 14.15 -3.48 -5.12
C ASP A 49 12.77 -3.17 -5.72
N LEU A 50 11.93 -2.43 -4.99
CA LEU A 50 10.62 -1.96 -5.46
C LEU A 50 10.73 -1.09 -6.72
N LYS A 51 11.70 -0.16 -6.79
CA LYS A 51 11.94 0.65 -8.00
C LYS A 51 12.22 -0.24 -9.21
N ALA A 52 13.04 -1.28 -9.04
CA ALA A 52 13.34 -2.22 -10.11
C ALA A 52 12.14 -3.06 -10.53
N GLU A 53 11.35 -3.56 -9.56
CA GLU A 53 10.11 -4.28 -9.82
C GLU A 53 9.10 -3.42 -10.58
N PHE A 54 8.92 -2.17 -10.16
CA PHE A 54 8.02 -1.22 -10.80
C PHE A 54 8.43 -0.94 -12.25
N ILE A 55 9.71 -0.66 -12.49
CA ILE A 55 10.23 -0.41 -13.84
C ILE A 55 10.00 -1.63 -14.74
N ASN A 56 10.43 -2.81 -14.29
CA ASN A 56 10.31 -4.04 -15.06
C ASN A 56 8.85 -4.39 -15.34
N GLY A 57 7.99 -4.29 -14.33
CA GLY A 57 6.57 -4.57 -14.44
C GLY A 57 5.88 -3.64 -15.44
N LEU A 58 6.16 -2.34 -15.34
CA LEU A 58 5.58 -1.38 -16.26
C LEU A 58 6.08 -1.58 -17.69
N GLU A 59 7.37 -1.79 -17.88
CA GLU A 59 7.93 -2.02 -19.22
C GLU A 59 7.31 -3.27 -19.86
N LEU A 60 7.25 -4.39 -19.14
CA LEU A 60 6.56 -5.60 -19.61
C LEU A 60 5.09 -5.36 -19.93
N SER A 61 4.40 -4.56 -19.12
CA SER A 61 3.00 -4.19 -19.37
C SER A 61 2.88 -3.40 -20.68
N LEU A 62 3.68 -2.33 -20.86
CA LEU A 62 3.71 -1.51 -22.06
C LEU A 62 4.08 -2.32 -23.32
N GLU A 63 4.97 -3.31 -23.21
CA GLU A 63 5.31 -4.20 -24.33
C GLU A 63 4.11 -5.00 -24.85
N ARG A 64 3.23 -5.46 -23.95
CA ARG A 64 2.02 -6.20 -24.33
C ARG A 64 1.04 -5.34 -25.13
N TYR A 65 1.08 -4.02 -24.95
CA TYR A 65 0.25 -3.07 -25.68
C TYR A 65 0.93 -2.45 -26.91
N LYS A 66 2.14 -2.87 -27.31
CA LYS A 66 2.80 -2.34 -28.52
C LYS A 66 1.96 -2.44 -29.81
N ASN A 67 0.97 -3.35 -29.85
CA ASN A 67 0.10 -3.57 -31.01
C ASN A 67 -1.36 -3.12 -30.82
N ASN A 68 -1.73 -2.57 -29.65
CA ASN A 68 -3.09 -2.12 -29.34
C ASN A 68 -3.04 -0.68 -28.79
N GLU A 69 -4.10 0.11 -28.99
CA GLU A 69 -4.18 1.41 -28.31
C GLU A 69 -4.22 1.21 -26.79
N GLN A 70 -3.30 1.87 -26.09
CA GLN A 70 -3.32 1.88 -24.63
C GLN A 70 -4.50 2.74 -24.17
N PRO A 71 -5.38 2.21 -23.31
CA PRO A 71 -6.43 3.02 -22.71
C PRO A 71 -5.79 4.13 -21.89
N LYS A 72 -6.39 5.32 -21.94
CA LYS A 72 -5.95 6.44 -21.11
C LYS A 72 -6.44 6.20 -19.68
N ILE A 73 -5.53 6.15 -18.71
CA ILE A 73 -5.87 5.80 -17.32
C ILE A 73 -5.77 6.98 -16.36
N ASN A 74 -6.62 6.98 -15.34
CA ASN A 74 -6.64 7.96 -14.25
C ASN A 74 -5.74 7.55 -13.08
N GLY A 75 -5.32 6.29 -13.00
CA GLY A 75 -4.41 5.85 -11.96
C GLY A 75 -4.06 4.38 -12.04
N TYR A 76 -3.24 3.95 -11.09
CA TYR A 76 -3.12 2.54 -10.74
C TYR A 76 -3.62 2.29 -9.34
N LEU A 77 -4.23 1.13 -9.13
CA LEU A 77 -4.50 0.58 -7.81
C LEU A 77 -3.50 -0.54 -7.52
N ILE A 78 -2.88 -0.50 -6.35
CA ILE A 78 -2.05 -1.56 -5.77
C ILE A 78 -2.89 -2.27 -4.71
N GLU A 79 -3.29 -3.53 -4.95
CA GLU A 79 -4.09 -4.30 -4.00
C GLU A 79 -3.28 -5.43 -3.38
N HIS A 80 -3.26 -5.48 -2.05
CA HIS A 80 -2.79 -6.65 -1.33
C HIS A 80 -3.96 -7.53 -0.88
N ASN A 81 -3.85 -8.84 -1.11
CA ASN A 81 -4.93 -9.80 -0.82
C ASN A 81 -5.00 -10.16 0.67
N ASN A 82 -3.89 -10.64 1.21
CA ASN A 82 -3.76 -11.01 2.62
C ASN A 82 -2.40 -10.54 3.14
N HIS A 83 -2.43 -9.69 4.16
CA HIS A 83 -1.23 -9.12 4.78
C HIS A 83 -0.61 -10.04 5.83
N PHE A 84 -1.26 -11.16 6.18
CA PHE A 84 -0.72 -12.18 7.07
C PHE A 84 -0.07 -13.36 6.32
N THR A 85 0.18 -13.25 5.02
CA THR A 85 0.89 -14.28 4.24
C THR A 85 2.23 -13.73 3.79
N SER A 86 3.32 -14.39 4.20
CA SER A 86 4.66 -14.02 3.72
C SER A 86 4.83 -14.32 2.23
N GLY A 87 5.57 -13.48 1.53
CA GLY A 87 5.83 -13.59 0.10
C GLY A 87 4.62 -13.27 -0.76
N SER A 88 3.58 -12.67 -0.18
CA SER A 88 2.40 -12.21 -0.90
C SER A 88 2.78 -11.07 -1.86
N LEU A 89 2.30 -11.19 -3.10
CA LEU A 89 2.48 -10.17 -4.12
C LEU A 89 1.22 -9.30 -4.14
N ALA A 90 1.41 -7.98 -4.20
CA ALA A 90 0.32 -7.08 -4.50
C ALA A 90 -0.02 -7.17 -5.99
N ASN A 91 -1.31 -7.25 -6.28
CA ASN A 91 -1.84 -7.08 -7.62
C ASN A 91 -1.85 -5.60 -7.97
N THR A 92 -1.77 -5.28 -9.26
CA THR A 92 -1.98 -3.91 -9.71
C THR A 92 -2.90 -3.84 -10.90
N TYR A 93 -3.68 -2.75 -10.94
CA TYR A 93 -4.75 -2.55 -11.91
C TYR A 93 -4.69 -1.13 -12.45
N GLY A 94 -4.91 -0.96 -13.75
CA GLY A 94 -5.19 0.35 -14.31
C GLY A 94 -6.61 0.78 -13.93
N VAL A 95 -6.77 2.02 -13.50
CA VAL A 95 -8.05 2.58 -13.10
C VAL A 95 -8.44 3.68 -14.08
N THR A 96 -9.66 3.62 -14.61
CA THR A 96 -10.28 4.76 -15.29
C THR A 96 -11.50 5.19 -14.47
N LEU A 97 -11.74 6.50 -14.45
CA LEU A 97 -12.96 7.07 -13.90
C LEU A 97 -14.07 6.96 -14.95
N LYS A 98 -15.27 6.56 -14.53
CA LYS A 98 -16.47 6.80 -15.35
C LYS A 98 -16.72 8.30 -15.43
N GLU A 99 -16.96 8.81 -16.63
CA GLU A 99 -17.16 10.25 -16.92
C GLU A 99 -18.37 10.90 -16.21
N GLU A 100 -19.12 10.20 -15.35
CA GLU A 100 -20.37 10.72 -14.77
C GLU A 100 -20.18 11.62 -13.53
N ASP A 101 -19.05 11.59 -12.82
CA ASP A 101 -18.85 12.43 -11.63
C ASP A 101 -17.57 13.28 -11.75
N GLY A 102 -17.79 14.53 -12.16
CA GLY A 102 -16.76 15.55 -12.40
C GLY A 102 -16.08 16.12 -11.16
N ASP A 103 -16.04 15.39 -10.05
CA ASP A 103 -15.29 15.79 -8.85
C ASP A 103 -14.47 14.63 -8.29
N LEU A 104 -13.18 14.88 -8.06
CA LEU A 104 -12.21 13.88 -7.55
C LEU A 104 -12.39 13.62 -6.04
N SER A 105 -13.51 14.04 -5.47
CA SER A 105 -13.82 13.80 -4.07
C SER A 105 -14.48 12.42 -3.92
N THR A 106 -13.67 11.48 -3.45
CA THR A 106 -14.08 10.38 -2.55
C THR A 106 -14.91 9.22 -3.09
N GLU A 107 -15.35 9.20 -4.35
CA GLU A 107 -16.07 8.03 -4.88
C GLU A 107 -15.48 7.58 -6.21
N TYR A 108 -14.41 6.78 -6.15
CA TYR A 108 -14.03 5.96 -7.30
C TYR A 108 -15.10 4.87 -7.47
N THR A 109 -16.15 5.13 -8.25
CA THR A 109 -16.95 4.03 -8.82
C THR A 109 -16.08 3.30 -9.84
N ASN A 110 -15.26 2.39 -9.34
CA ASN A 110 -14.20 1.71 -10.08
C ASN A 110 -14.76 1.00 -11.32
N VAL A 111 -14.38 1.45 -12.51
CA VAL A 111 -14.29 0.54 -13.65
C VAL A 111 -12.85 0.06 -13.68
N PHE A 112 -12.65 -1.13 -13.13
CA PHE A 112 -11.36 -1.79 -13.19
C PHE A 112 -11.05 -2.13 -14.63
N HIS A 113 -10.07 -1.44 -15.16
CA HIS A 113 -9.47 -1.79 -16.42
C HIS A 113 -8.30 -2.71 -16.10
N GLU A 114 -8.50 -4.02 -16.25
CA GLU A 114 -7.41 -5.03 -16.29
C GLU A 114 -6.35 -4.72 -17.38
N THR A 115 -6.54 -3.63 -18.12
CA THR A 115 -6.00 -3.36 -19.44
C THR A 115 -4.73 -2.50 -19.47
N ILE A 116 -4.06 -2.28 -18.33
CA ILE A 116 -2.60 -2.07 -18.32
C ILE A 116 -2.04 -3.04 -17.29
N GLY A 117 -1.74 -4.24 -17.77
CA GLY A 117 -1.60 -5.48 -17.01
C GLY A 117 -0.75 -5.43 -15.73
N PRO A 118 -0.96 -6.43 -14.86
CA PRO A 118 -0.50 -6.43 -13.47
C PRO A 118 1.02 -6.36 -13.39
N MET A 119 1.51 -5.30 -12.74
CA MET A 119 2.78 -5.31 -12.02
C MET A 119 2.54 -6.05 -10.71
N SER A 120 3.22 -7.18 -10.51
CA SER A 120 3.21 -7.82 -9.19
C SER A 120 4.32 -7.17 -8.36
N LEU A 121 3.94 -6.50 -7.28
CA LEU A 121 4.89 -5.81 -6.40
C LEU A 121 5.08 -6.61 -5.11
N THR A 122 6.33 -6.83 -4.74
CA THR A 122 6.68 -7.50 -3.48
C THR A 122 6.56 -6.53 -2.33
N LEU A 123 5.61 -6.77 -1.41
CA LEU A 123 5.43 -5.96 -0.20
C LEU A 123 6.14 -6.60 1.00
N SER A 124 7.44 -6.87 0.87
CA SER A 124 8.22 -7.67 1.83
C SER A 124 8.27 -7.10 3.25
N PHE A 125 7.97 -5.81 3.45
CA PHE A 125 7.82 -5.26 4.79
C PHE A 125 6.68 -5.95 5.56
N LEU A 126 5.62 -6.42 4.88
CA LEU A 126 4.48 -7.14 5.47
C LEU A 126 4.80 -8.57 5.91
N ASP A 127 5.91 -9.17 5.48
CA ASP A 127 6.20 -10.59 5.70
C ASP A 127 6.17 -10.99 7.17
N GLN A 128 6.61 -10.11 8.07
CA GLN A 128 6.62 -10.41 9.51
C GLN A 128 5.22 -10.49 10.11
N LEU A 129 4.20 -9.88 9.48
CA LEU A 129 2.81 -9.96 9.94
C LEU A 129 2.25 -11.38 9.82
N GLU A 130 2.89 -12.30 9.08
CA GLU A 130 2.53 -13.73 9.11
C GLU A 130 2.55 -14.32 10.53
N LYS A 131 3.33 -13.74 11.46
CA LYS A 131 3.30 -14.15 12.87
C LYS A 131 1.90 -14.00 13.50
N LEU A 132 1.03 -13.16 12.92
CA LEU A 132 -0.36 -12.93 13.34
C LEU A 132 -1.38 -13.86 12.64
N SER A 133 -0.99 -14.62 11.60
CA SER A 133 -1.91 -15.45 10.78
C SER A 133 -2.61 -16.60 11.52
N ASP A 134 -2.06 -17.04 12.66
CA ASP A 134 -2.57 -18.14 13.47
C ASP A 134 -2.46 -17.80 14.97
N TYR A 135 -2.72 -16.53 15.29
CA TYR A 135 -2.48 -16.01 16.62
C TYR A 135 -3.42 -16.68 17.65
N GLU A 136 -4.67 -16.98 17.29
CA GLU A 136 -5.66 -17.60 18.17
C GLU A 136 -5.20 -18.97 18.64
N THR A 137 -4.70 -19.81 17.72
CA THR A 137 -4.17 -21.12 18.08
C THR A 137 -2.89 -20.99 18.91
N LYS A 138 -1.95 -20.15 18.47
CA LYS A 138 -0.62 -20.00 19.10
C LYS A 138 -0.69 -19.38 20.50
N TYR A 139 -1.64 -18.48 20.72
CA TYR A 139 -1.77 -17.67 21.93
C TYR A 139 -3.06 -17.91 22.70
N SER A 140 -3.81 -18.96 22.38
CA SER A 140 -5.03 -19.40 23.08
C SER A 140 -4.91 -19.42 24.61
N ASN A 141 -3.72 -19.73 25.15
CA ASN A 141 -3.48 -19.76 26.60
C ASN A 141 -3.33 -18.37 27.25
N LEU A 142 -3.19 -17.30 26.46
CA LEU A 142 -3.07 -15.92 26.95
C LEU A 142 -4.43 -15.24 27.11
N PHE A 143 -5.47 -15.75 26.45
CA PHE A 143 -6.80 -15.17 26.45
C PHE A 143 -7.80 -16.14 27.10
N ASN A 144 -8.63 -15.63 28.01
CA ASN A 144 -9.63 -16.46 28.69
C ASN A 144 -10.89 -16.73 27.82
N THR A 145 -10.95 -16.10 26.65
CA THR A 145 -12.01 -16.20 25.66
C THR A 145 -11.40 -16.23 24.26
N GLU A 146 -12.16 -16.67 23.27
CA GLU A 146 -11.85 -16.37 21.87
C GLU A 146 -11.84 -14.85 21.72
N VAL A 147 -10.69 -14.31 21.36
CA VAL A 147 -10.48 -12.90 21.04
C VAL A 147 -10.06 -12.92 19.58
N PHE A 148 -10.45 -11.93 18.77
CA PHE A 148 -9.87 -11.75 17.44
C PHE A 148 -8.65 -10.83 17.49
N CYS A 149 -7.70 -10.97 16.56
CA CYS A 149 -6.43 -10.22 16.63
C CYS A 149 -6.68 -8.71 16.62
N ASN A 150 -7.70 -8.29 15.87
CA ASN A 150 -8.16 -6.92 15.75
C ASN A 150 -8.94 -6.39 16.96
N GLU A 151 -9.20 -7.22 17.97
CA GLU A 151 -9.80 -6.82 19.24
C GLU A 151 -8.77 -6.63 20.35
N ILE A 152 -7.50 -6.95 20.08
CA ILE A 152 -6.40 -6.73 21.01
C ILE A 152 -6.11 -5.22 21.08
N ASP A 153 -6.06 -4.69 22.30
CA ASP A 153 -5.76 -3.28 22.53
C ASP A 153 -4.44 -2.87 21.84
N GLY A 154 -4.50 -1.76 21.10
CA GLY A 154 -3.41 -1.25 20.26
C GLY A 154 -3.23 -1.90 18.90
N TYR A 155 -4.09 -2.84 18.50
CA TYR A 155 -4.00 -3.44 17.17
C TYR A 155 -4.13 -2.40 16.05
N ASP A 156 -5.15 -1.52 16.13
CA ASP A 156 -5.43 -0.55 15.07
C ASP A 156 -4.27 0.43 14.89
N ASP A 157 -3.71 0.94 15.99
CA ASP A 157 -2.54 1.82 15.98
C ASP A 157 -1.31 1.10 15.43
N PHE A 158 -1.05 -0.12 15.91
CA PHE A 158 0.05 -0.97 15.43
C PHE A 158 -0.02 -1.20 13.92
N ILE A 159 -1.18 -1.63 13.42
CA ILE A 159 -1.42 -1.91 12.01
C ILE A 159 -1.30 -0.62 11.19
N SER A 160 -1.86 0.49 11.67
CA SER A 160 -1.74 1.80 11.03
C SER A 160 -0.28 2.21 10.85
N ILE A 161 0.56 2.08 11.88
CA ILE A 161 2.01 2.35 11.79
C ILE A 161 2.66 1.45 10.74
N TYR A 162 2.31 0.15 10.77
CA TYR A 162 2.93 -0.87 9.94
C TYR A 162 2.69 -0.62 8.45
N PHE A 163 1.44 -0.40 8.07
CA PHE A 163 1.07 -0.11 6.69
C PHE A 163 1.58 1.26 6.24
N THR A 164 1.36 2.31 7.05
CA THR A 164 1.67 3.68 6.63
C THR A 164 3.16 3.88 6.40
N ARG A 165 4.05 3.21 7.15
CA ARG A 165 5.50 3.23 6.87
C ARG A 165 5.86 2.58 5.54
N GLY A 166 5.22 1.46 5.21
CA GLY A 166 5.38 0.84 3.90
C GLY A 166 4.87 1.73 2.79
N TYR A 167 3.71 2.35 2.96
CA TYR A 167 3.10 3.26 1.99
C TYR A 167 3.96 4.51 1.77
N LEU A 168 4.57 5.05 2.82
CA LEU A 168 5.54 6.14 2.70
C LEU A 168 6.75 5.74 1.85
N ALA A 169 7.29 4.54 2.04
CA ALA A 169 8.40 4.05 1.22
C ALA A 169 8.00 3.86 -0.27
N ILE A 170 6.78 3.36 -0.53
CA ILE A 170 6.23 3.25 -1.89
C ILE A 170 6.06 4.65 -2.50
N HIS A 171 5.48 5.59 -1.75
CA HIS A 171 5.31 7.00 -2.15
C HIS A 171 6.64 7.64 -2.58
N GLU A 172 7.71 7.43 -1.80
CA GLU A 172 9.04 7.94 -2.12
C GLU A 172 9.57 7.40 -3.46
N VAL A 173 9.41 6.10 -3.71
CA VAL A 173 9.80 5.46 -4.99
C VAL A 173 8.99 6.01 -6.15
N LEU A 174 7.67 6.15 -6.00
CA LEU A 174 6.80 6.69 -7.05
C LEU A 174 7.14 8.15 -7.36
N THR A 175 7.44 8.95 -6.34
CA THR A 175 7.87 10.35 -6.49
C THR A 175 9.22 10.43 -7.20
N GLU A 176 10.17 9.56 -6.87
CA GLU A 176 11.45 9.47 -7.57
C GLU A 176 11.25 9.10 -9.05
N LEU A 177 10.44 8.09 -9.35
CA LEU A 177 10.13 7.68 -10.72
C LEU A 177 9.44 8.80 -11.52
N TYR A 178 8.56 9.57 -10.88
CA TYR A 178 7.93 10.74 -11.51
C TYR A 178 8.95 11.83 -11.83
N ASN A 179 9.85 12.15 -10.90
CA ASN A 179 10.93 13.13 -11.11
C ASN A 179 11.90 12.69 -12.22
N ASP A 180 12.13 11.38 -12.33
CA ASP A 180 12.89 10.74 -13.41
C ASP A 180 12.12 10.68 -14.75
N LYS A 181 10.90 11.24 -14.79
CA LYS A 181 9.99 11.24 -15.96
C LYS A 181 9.59 9.86 -16.45
N PHE A 182 9.70 8.84 -15.60
CA PHE A 182 9.44 7.46 -15.99
C PHE A 182 7.98 7.24 -16.42
N PHE A 183 7.04 7.96 -15.79
CA PHE A 183 5.62 7.86 -16.11
C PHE A 183 5.23 8.50 -17.45
N GLU A 184 6.08 9.31 -18.10
CA GLU A 184 5.81 9.84 -19.46
C GLU A 184 5.63 8.70 -20.50
N LYS A 185 6.05 7.47 -20.17
CA LYS A 185 5.83 6.27 -20.97
C LYS A 185 4.39 5.73 -20.91
N ILE A 186 3.59 6.19 -19.96
CA ILE A 186 2.21 5.75 -19.71
C ILE A 186 1.25 6.71 -20.40
N ASN A 187 0.22 6.18 -21.05
CA ASN A 187 -0.90 7.00 -21.52
C ASN A 187 -1.84 7.33 -20.34
N PHE A 188 -1.58 8.40 -19.59
CA PHE A 188 -2.39 8.80 -18.43
C PHE A 188 -3.18 10.10 -18.63
N GLU A 189 -4.25 10.27 -17.85
CA GLU A 189 -5.03 11.50 -17.73
C GLU A 189 -4.35 12.58 -16.89
N ASP A 190 -4.77 13.83 -17.10
CA ASP A 190 -4.49 14.87 -16.12
C ASP A 190 -4.98 14.41 -14.74
N LYS A 191 -4.20 14.66 -13.69
CA LYS A 191 -4.51 14.25 -12.31
C LYS A 191 -4.38 12.74 -12.02
N PHE A 192 -3.48 12.06 -12.72
CA PHE A 192 -3.11 10.67 -12.47
C PHE A 192 -2.66 10.41 -11.01
N VAL A 193 -3.11 9.30 -10.43
CA VAL A 193 -2.80 8.90 -9.05
C VAL A 193 -2.32 7.44 -8.93
N PHE A 194 -1.62 7.13 -7.84
CA PHE A 194 -1.55 5.75 -7.35
C PHE A 194 -2.37 5.63 -6.08
N LEU A 195 -3.16 4.57 -6.04
CA LEU A 195 -3.94 4.11 -4.91
C LEU A 195 -3.31 2.83 -4.36
N ILE A 196 -3.41 2.62 -3.05
CA ILE A 196 -3.08 1.35 -2.41
C ILE A 196 -4.18 0.95 -1.45
N GLY A 197 -4.51 -0.33 -1.40
CA GLY A 197 -5.54 -0.83 -0.51
C GLY A 197 -5.50 -2.34 -0.32
N GLN A 198 -6.37 -2.81 0.56
CA GLN A 198 -6.62 -4.23 0.73
C GLN A 198 -7.80 -4.65 -0.15
N HIS A 199 -7.68 -5.84 -0.76
CA HIS A 199 -8.75 -6.43 -1.55
C HIS A 199 -10.08 -6.47 -0.76
N ASP A 200 -11.18 -6.08 -1.41
CA ASP A 200 -12.55 -6.02 -0.88
C ASP A 200 -12.80 -5.07 0.32
N MET A 201 -11.86 -4.19 0.67
CA MET A 201 -12.01 -3.30 1.84
C MET A 201 -12.57 -1.90 1.52
N ASN A 202 -12.78 -1.56 0.23
CA ASN A 202 -13.32 -0.28 -0.26
C ASN A 202 -12.70 0.97 0.43
N ASN A 203 -11.44 0.86 0.84
CA ASN A 203 -10.70 1.88 1.57
C ASN A 203 -9.30 1.95 0.95
N GLU A 204 -9.20 2.64 -0.19
CA GLU A 204 -7.93 2.90 -0.86
C GLU A 204 -7.32 4.23 -0.40
N GLU A 205 -6.00 4.24 -0.20
CA GLU A 205 -5.24 5.43 0.14
C GLU A 205 -4.52 5.98 -1.09
N ILE A 206 -4.62 7.29 -1.33
CA ILE A 206 -3.81 7.97 -2.34
C ILE A 206 -2.38 8.08 -1.83
N ILE A 207 -1.46 7.39 -2.51
CA ILE A 207 -0.03 7.40 -2.17
C ILE A 207 0.83 8.12 -3.20
N PHE A 208 0.25 8.62 -4.29
CA PHE A 208 0.93 9.48 -5.25
C PHE A 208 -0.09 10.27 -6.08
N SER A 209 0.30 11.47 -6.51
CA SER A 209 -0.43 12.24 -7.53
C SER A 209 0.52 12.99 -8.45
N ASN A 210 0.18 13.11 -9.74
CA ASN A 210 0.94 13.92 -10.68
C ASN A 210 0.58 15.43 -10.67
N GLN A 211 -0.23 15.87 -9.69
CA GLN A 211 -0.67 17.26 -9.48
C GLN A 211 0.35 18.12 -8.73
#